data_AF-A0AAD5Q207-F1
#
_entry.id   AF-A0AAD5Q207-F1
#
_cell.length_a   1.000
_cell.length_b   1.000
_cell.length_c   1.000
_cell.angle_alpha   90.00
_cell.angle_beta   90.00
_cell.angle_gamma   90.00
#
_symmetry.space_group_name_H-M   'P 1'
#
loop_
_entity.id
_entity.type
_entity.pdbx_description
1 polymer ?
#
loop_
_entity_poly.entity_id
_entity_poly.type
_entity_poly.pdbx_seq_one_letter_code
_entity_poly.pdbx_strand_id
1 'polypeptide(L)'
;MAIIEHIITNQSHGAGYDLEKLLYDGVIADCYPLHDEEEKMELKERWIRWDKGPMEQPFQRIWNYFGVKVALYFLYLGHSTKWLLYPAIVGLFPALLGLFVPEIRSKEVFSTGSA
;
A
#
# COMPACT_ATOMS: atom_id res chain seq x y z
N MET A 1 13.09 14.23 11.15
CA MET A 1 12.80 15.47 10.39
C MET A 1 11.91 16.47 11.16
N ALA A 2 10.85 16.02 11.84
CA ALA A 2 9.90 16.91 12.54
C ALA A 2 10.52 17.96 13.49
N ILE A 3 11.66 17.68 14.13
CA ILE A 3 12.34 18.65 15.00
C ILE A 3 12.98 19.79 14.20
N ILE A 4 13.65 19.49 13.09
CA ILE A 4 14.31 20.51 12.25
C ILE A 4 13.24 21.41 11.62
N GLU A 5 12.19 20.80 11.08
CA GLU A 5 11.05 21.54 10.53
C GLU A 5 10.41 22.45 11.60
N HIS A 6 10.24 21.94 12.83
CA HIS A 6 9.74 22.74 13.94
C HIS A 6 10.68 23.88 14.34
N ILE A 7 12.01 23.68 14.34
CA ILE A 7 12.99 24.74 14.60
C ILE A 7 12.90 25.85 13.54
N ILE A 8 12.69 25.48 12.27
CA ILE A 8 12.61 26.46 11.18
C ILE A 8 11.28 27.23 11.23
N THR A 9 10.18 26.54 11.48
CA THR A 9 8.81 27.09 11.34
C THR A 9 8.27 27.75 12.61
N ASN A 10 8.75 27.39 13.80
CA ASN A 10 8.20 27.91 15.05
C ASN A 10 8.53 29.40 15.24
N GLN A 11 7.50 30.21 15.47
CA GLN A 11 7.61 31.67 15.64
C GLN A 11 8.07 32.12 17.03
N SER A 12 7.87 31.29 18.06
CA SER A 12 8.12 31.67 19.47
C SER A 12 9.53 31.37 19.94
N HIS A 13 10.11 30.26 19.50
CA HIS A 13 11.43 29.77 19.93
C HIS A 13 12.28 29.21 18.76
N GLY A 14 11.83 29.44 17.52
CA GLY A 14 12.50 28.98 16.30
C GLY A 14 12.86 30.16 15.39
N ALA A 15 13.19 29.85 14.14
CA ALA A 15 13.54 30.85 13.13
C ALA A 15 12.31 31.61 12.58
N GLY A 16 11.10 31.09 12.81
CA GLY A 16 9.84 31.75 12.44
C GLY A 16 9.58 31.86 10.94
N TYR A 17 10.24 31.05 10.10
CA TYR A 17 10.08 31.08 8.66
C TYR A 17 8.96 30.14 8.19
N ASP A 18 8.10 30.66 7.32
CA ASP A 18 7.10 29.86 6.61
C ASP A 18 7.72 29.27 5.34
N LEU A 19 8.04 27.97 5.40
CA LEU A 19 8.66 27.24 4.28
C LEU A 19 7.75 27.18 3.05
N GLU A 20 6.42 27.06 3.23
CA GLU A 20 5.48 26.98 2.11
C GLU A 20 5.46 28.30 1.34
N LYS A 21 5.46 29.42 2.06
CA LYS A 21 5.54 30.74 1.46
C LYS A 21 6.87 30.94 0.71
N LEU A 22 7.99 30.52 1.28
CA LEU A 22 9.30 30.66 0.64
C LEU A 22 9.44 29.81 -0.63
N LEU A 23 8.84 28.62 -0.66
CA LEU A 23 8.73 27.81 -1.89
C LEU A 23 7.84 28.52 -2.93
N TYR A 24 6.67 29.02 -2.51
CA TYR A 24 5.73 29.70 -3.41
C TYR A 24 6.33 30.97 -4.04
N ASP A 25 7.05 31.76 -3.24
CA ASP A 25 7.72 32.98 -3.69
C ASP A 25 8.98 32.70 -4.54
N GLY A 26 9.37 31.42 -4.70
CA GLY A 26 10.54 31.00 -5.48
C GLY A 26 11.88 31.36 -4.86
N VAL A 27 11.90 31.70 -3.57
CA VAL A 27 13.13 32.03 -2.83
C VAL A 27 13.96 30.78 -2.58
N ILE A 28 13.28 29.65 -2.35
CA ILE A 28 13.89 28.32 -2.24
C ILE A 28 13.31 27.41 -3.31
N ALA A 29 14.16 26.59 -3.93
CA ALA A 29 13.75 25.70 -5.00
C ALA A 29 12.90 24.53 -4.49
N ASP A 30 13.35 23.87 -3.42
CA ASP A 30 12.64 22.74 -2.82
C ASP A 30 13.16 22.45 -1.41
N CYS A 31 12.36 21.76 -0.59
CA CYS A 31 12.76 21.36 0.77
C CYS A 31 12.21 19.97 1.12
N TYR A 32 13.10 18.99 1.29
CA TYR A 32 12.72 17.60 1.56
C TYR A 32 13.77 16.90 2.44
N PRO A 33 13.39 15.85 3.19
CA PRO A 33 14.35 15.07 3.96
C PRO A 33 15.27 14.31 3.02
N LEU A 34 16.55 14.20 3.41
CA LEU A 34 17.42 13.22 2.79
C LEU A 34 17.06 11.83 3.32
N HIS A 35 16.96 10.86 2.41
CA HIS A 35 16.76 9.46 2.74
C HIS A 35 18.07 8.81 3.20
N ASP A 36 17.99 7.96 4.22
CA ASP A 36 19.03 6.96 4.47
C ASP A 36 18.83 5.80 3.49
N GLU A 37 19.76 5.63 2.55
CA GLU A 37 19.67 4.60 1.51
C GLU A 37 19.95 3.19 2.07
N GLU A 38 20.76 3.04 3.12
CA GLU A 38 21.03 1.75 3.75
C GLU A 38 19.76 1.23 4.45
N GLU A 39 19.14 2.06 5.29
CA GLU A 39 17.91 1.68 6.00
C GLU A 39 16.77 1.38 5.02
N LYS A 40 16.69 2.14 3.92
CA LYS A 40 15.71 1.94 2.85
C LYS A 40 15.92 0.62 2.09
N MET A 41 17.16 0.29 1.76
CA MET A 41 17.49 -0.98 1.10
C MET A 41 17.13 -2.16 2.00
N GLU A 42 17.52 -2.12 3.27
CA GLU A 42 17.16 -3.19 4.20
C GLU A 42 15.64 -3.31 4.42
N LEU A 43 14.93 -2.18 4.47
CA LEU A 43 13.47 -2.17 4.59
C LEU A 43 12.84 -2.83 3.37
N LYS A 44 13.32 -2.50 2.16
CA LYS A 44 12.85 -3.09 0.90
C LYS A 44 13.04 -4.60 0.87
N GLU A 45 14.23 -5.09 1.25
CA GLU A 45 14.54 -6.53 1.24
C GLU A 45 13.68 -7.34 2.21
N ARG A 46 13.35 -6.76 3.37
CA ARG A 46 12.52 -7.44 4.39
C ARG A 46 11.02 -7.31 4.12
N TRP A 47 10.58 -6.18 3.57
CA TRP A 47 9.17 -5.85 3.39
C TRP A 47 8.62 -6.37 2.06
N ILE A 48 9.31 -6.14 0.94
CA ILE A 48 8.83 -6.48 -0.40
C ILE A 48 9.37 -7.85 -0.78
N ARG A 49 8.87 -8.88 -0.09
CA ARG A 49 9.16 -10.27 -0.45
C ARG A 49 7.93 -10.92 -1.04
N TRP A 50 8.12 -11.56 -2.19
CA TRP A 50 7.06 -12.26 -2.93
C TRP A 50 6.49 -13.47 -2.17
N ASP A 51 7.27 -14.03 -1.25
CA ASP A 51 6.91 -15.18 -0.42
C ASP A 51 6.18 -14.79 0.87
N LYS A 52 6.01 -13.50 1.13
CA LYS A 52 5.36 -12.97 2.33
C LYS A 52 3.98 -12.43 2.00
N GLY A 53 2.98 -12.93 2.72
CA GLY A 53 1.61 -12.47 2.56
C GLY A 53 1.46 -10.99 2.94
N PRO A 54 0.40 -10.31 2.46
CA PRO A 54 0.13 -8.90 2.78
C PRO A 54 -0.09 -8.63 4.28
N MET A 55 -0.13 -9.67 5.12
CA MET A 55 -0.29 -9.62 6.58
C MET A 55 1.04 -9.56 7.35
N GLU A 56 2.17 -9.88 6.74
CA GLU A 56 3.49 -9.96 7.43
C GLU A 56 4.35 -8.70 7.23
N GLN A 57 3.71 -7.55 7.04
CA GLN A 57 4.44 -6.29 6.83
C GLN A 57 5.14 -5.83 8.12
N PRO A 58 6.41 -5.40 8.07
CA PRO A 58 7.14 -4.89 9.23
C PRO A 58 6.70 -3.45 9.59
N PHE A 59 5.46 -3.32 10.10
CA PHE A 59 4.80 -2.04 10.37
C PHE A 59 5.65 -1.07 11.21
N GLN A 60 6.28 -1.53 12.29
CA GLN A 60 7.08 -0.66 13.15
C GLN A 60 8.28 -0.03 12.42
N ARG A 61 8.91 -0.75 11.47
CA ARG A 61 10.03 -0.19 10.70
C ARG A 61 9.55 0.82 9.66
N ILE A 62 8.43 0.54 8.99
CA ILE A 62 7.78 1.49 8.06
C ILE A 62 7.38 2.75 8.81
N TRP A 63 6.83 2.59 10.02
CA TRP A 63 6.44 3.71 10.90
C TRP A 63 7.63 4.55 11.34
N ASN A 64 8.72 3.93 11.76
CA ASN A 64 9.91 4.67 12.19
C ASN A 64 10.57 5.42 11.02
N TYR A 65 10.61 4.84 9.82
CA TYR A 65 11.26 5.44 8.66
C TYR A 65 10.40 6.49 7.94
N PHE A 66 9.14 6.17 7.62
CA PHE A 66 8.25 7.04 6.83
C PHE A 66 7.25 7.84 7.68
N GLY A 67 7.14 7.55 8.98
CA GLY A 67 6.18 8.17 9.87
C GLY A 67 4.79 7.51 9.86
N VAL A 68 3.91 8.02 10.74
CA VAL A 68 2.59 7.43 11.04
C VAL A 68 1.69 7.38 9.81
N LYS A 69 1.63 8.47 9.03
CA LYS A 69 0.69 8.60 7.91
C LYS A 69 0.92 7.51 6.85
N VAL A 70 2.17 7.31 6.45
CA VAL A 70 2.54 6.30 5.45
C VAL A 70 2.35 4.89 6.01
N ALA A 71 2.77 4.64 7.26
CA ALA A 71 2.60 3.34 7.88
C ALA A 71 1.12 2.94 8.03
N LEU A 72 0.24 3.89 8.36
CA LEU A 72 -1.19 3.66 8.45
C LEU A 72 -1.82 3.32 7.10
N TYR A 73 -1.38 3.98 6.02
CA TYR A 73 -1.82 3.65 4.67
C TYR A 73 -1.52 2.19 4.33
N PHE A 74 -0.29 1.73 4.56
CA PHE A 74 0.09 0.35 4.27
C PHE A 74 -0.60 -0.67 5.18
N LEU A 75 -0.84 -0.32 6.45
CA LEU A 75 -1.61 -1.14 7.37
C LEU A 75 -3.06 -1.34 6.87
N TYR A 76 -3.70 -0.27 6.42
CA TYR A 76 -5.04 -0.33 5.84
C TYR A 76 -5.06 -1.14 4.53
N LEU A 77 -4.04 -1.01 3.69
CA LEU A 77 -3.90 -1.77 2.45
C LEU A 77 -3.76 -3.29 2.71
N GLY A 78 -2.92 -3.67 3.67
CA GLY A 78 -2.75 -5.06 4.08
C GLY A 78 -4.06 -5.66 4.62
N HIS A 79 -4.76 -4.89 5.46
CA HIS A 79 -6.08 -5.26 5.98
C HIS A 79 -7.11 -5.44 4.84
N SER A 80 -7.20 -4.49 3.93
CA SER A 80 -8.16 -4.55 2.81
C SER A 80 -7.91 -5.75 1.90
N THR A 81 -6.64 -6.01 1.56
CA THR A 81 -6.25 -7.17 0.75
C THR A 81 -6.62 -8.50 1.43
N LYS A 82 -6.49 -8.58 2.77
CA LYS A 82 -6.93 -9.75 3.54
C LYS A 82 -8.44 -9.99 3.40
N TRP A 83 -9.25 -8.95 3.46
CA TRP A 83 -10.70 -9.10 3.33
C TRP A 83 -11.14 -9.40 1.90
N LEU A 84 -10.43 -8.90 0.89
CA LEU A 84 -10.65 -9.22 -0.52
C LEU A 84 -10.34 -10.69 -0.87
N LEU A 85 -9.48 -11.35 -0.12
CA LEU A 85 -9.13 -12.74 -0.36
C LEU A 85 -10.33 -13.70 -0.20
N TYR A 86 -11.23 -13.43 0.75
CA TYR A 86 -12.43 -14.24 0.97
C TYR A 86 -13.40 -14.28 -0.23
N PRO A 87 -13.91 -13.14 -0.75
CA PRO A 87 -14.76 -13.15 -1.92
C PRO A 87 -14.03 -13.65 -3.17
N ALA A 88 -12.71 -13.41 -3.28
CA ALA A 88 -11.91 -13.96 -4.37
C ALA A 88 -11.94 -15.49 -4.39
N ILE A 89 -11.77 -16.15 -3.24
CA ILE A 89 -11.83 -17.62 -3.14
C ILE A 89 -13.24 -18.13 -3.48
N VAL A 90 -14.28 -17.48 -2.93
CA VAL A 90 -15.69 -17.86 -3.18
C VAL A 90 -16.07 -17.70 -4.65
N GLY A 91 -15.53 -16.71 -5.36
CA GLY A 91 -15.75 -16.51 -6.78
C GLY A 91 -14.93 -17.45 -7.67
N LEU A 92 -13.65 -17.67 -7.35
CA LEU A 92 -12.76 -18.51 -8.16
C LEU A 92 -13.09 -20.00 -8.06
N PHE A 93 -13.42 -20.50 -6.88
CA PHE A 93 -13.65 -21.93 -6.68
C PHE A 93 -14.76 -22.52 -7.59
N PRO A 94 -15.99 -21.99 -7.63
CA PRO A 94 -17.02 -22.48 -8.53
C PRO A 94 -16.71 -22.21 -10.01
N ALA A 95 -16.05 -21.08 -10.33
CA ALA A 95 -15.64 -20.77 -11.70
C ALA A 95 -14.62 -21.79 -12.24
N LEU A 96 -13.66 -22.21 -11.42
CA LEU A 96 -12.69 -23.24 -11.77
C LEU A 96 -13.34 -24.61 -11.90
N LEU A 97 -14.26 -24.98 -10.99
CA LEU A 97 -15.00 -26.24 -11.09
C LEU A 97 -15.85 -26.29 -12.37
N GLY A 98 -16.51 -25.19 -12.76
CA GLY A 98 -17.26 -25.10 -14.01
C GLY A 98 -16.39 -25.21 -15.26
N LEU A 99 -15.11 -24.82 -15.20
CA LEU A 99 -14.17 -24.99 -16.30
C LEU A 99 -13.63 -26.43 -16.40
N PHE A 100 -13.40 -27.10 -15.27
CA PHE A 100 -12.92 -28.49 -15.23
C PHE A 100 -14.01 -29.53 -15.45
N VAL A 101 -15.28 -29.18 -15.20
CA VAL A 101 -16.44 -30.02 -15.53
C VAL A 101 -17.00 -29.54 -16.87
N PRO A 102 -16.61 -30.14 -18.02
CA PRO A 102 -17.23 -29.84 -19.29
C PRO A 102 -18.68 -30.34 -19.27
N GLU A 103 -19.59 -29.45 -18.90
CA GLU A 103 -20.91 -29.26 -19.48
C GLU A 103 -21.64 -30.55 -19.95
N ILE A 104 -21.97 -31.44 -19.01
CA ILE A 104 -22.96 -32.51 -19.22
C ILE A 104 -24.35 -31.89 -19.54
N ARG A 105 -24.58 -30.62 -19.16
CA ARG A 105 -25.87 -29.92 -19.27
C ARG A 105 -26.19 -29.32 -20.65
N SER A 106 -25.20 -28.82 -21.40
CA SER A 106 -25.44 -28.37 -22.80
C SER A 106 -26.03 -29.47 -23.68
N LYS A 107 -25.58 -30.71 -23.52
CA LYS A 107 -26.01 -31.85 -24.33
C LYS A 107 -27.51 -32.13 -24.20
N GLU A 108 -28.08 -31.91 -23.02
CA GLU A 108 -29.51 -32.17 -22.76
C GLU A 108 -30.43 -31.03 -23.24
N VAL A 109 -29.96 -29.78 -23.18
CA VAL A 109 -30.71 -28.61 -23.69
C VAL A 109 -30.79 -28.63 -25.23
N PHE A 110 -29.71 -29.04 -25.90
CA PHE A 110 -29.73 -29.19 -27.37
C PHE A 110 -30.48 -30.47 -27.83
N SER A 111 -30.63 -31.48 -26.98
CA SER A 111 -31.38 -32.71 -27.27
C SER A 111 -32.90 -32.57 -27.06
N THR A 112 -33.35 -31.63 -26.22
CA THR A 112 -34.79 -31.43 -25.92
C THR A 112 -35.45 -30.39 -26.80
N GLY A 113 -34.67 -29.49 -27.43
CA GLY A 113 -35.15 -28.53 -28.42
C GLY A 113 -35.17 -29.03 -29.87
N SER A 114 -34.88 -30.32 -30.11
CA SER A 114 -34.84 -30.95 -31.44
C SER A 114 -35.88 -32.06 -31.65
N ALA A 115 -36.88 -32.15 -30.76
CA ALA A 115 -38.05 -33.03 -30.88
C ALA A 115 -39.34 -32.23 -31.13
#